data_AF-A0A553AS23-F1
#
_entry.id   AF-A0A553AS23-F1
#
_cell.length_a   1.000
_cell.length_b   1.000
_cell.length_c   1.000
_cell.angle_alpha   90.00
_cell.angle_beta   90.00
_cell.angle_gamma   90.00
#
_symmetry.space_group_name_H-M   'P 1'
#
loop_
_entity.id
_entity.type
_entity.pdbx_description
1 polymer ?
#
loop_
_entity_poly.entity_id
_entity_poly.type
_entity_poly.pdbx_seq_one_letter_code
_entity_poly.pdbx_strand_id
1 'polypeptide(L)'
;MVVSIAGALNQPGLRLTAGELLALRPLAPAAGRHRPATRRPGALPARFPGAGMDLRELRAWVEGDDPRRIDPSATARTGIPHIRSFHEDRDDTTLLIADFRGPMLWGTGDTLRSVRAARHLAAIGWQATMRGGNVAALVLTEAGLASLSAGQGDRQMAAVAQMLAGEHDLALTRHRSEGGGLAALAGRAARLVPPGSRIHLATAPQGIAPDDLSALARLARRRRLIVSLILDPAEVAPVPRALAVTDGAAFLMGRLQALDLGAELARLTAIGAQVEQVPS
;
A
#
# COMPACT_ATOMS: atom_id res chain seq x y z
N MET A 1 -4.42 -17.71 21.35
CA MET A 1 -4.30 -16.98 22.63
C MET A 1 -4.84 -15.58 22.38
N VAL A 2 -6.02 -15.26 22.93
CA VAL A 2 -6.65 -13.94 22.73
C VAL A 2 -5.92 -12.96 23.64
N VAL A 3 -5.24 -11.96 23.07
CA VAL A 3 -4.61 -10.90 23.85
C VAL A 3 -5.71 -9.96 24.33
N SER A 4 -5.87 -9.84 25.65
CA SER A 4 -6.88 -8.99 26.25
C SER A 4 -6.42 -7.53 26.18
N ILE A 5 -7.20 -6.69 25.52
CA ILE A 5 -6.99 -5.24 25.52
C ILE A 5 -7.66 -4.61 26.72
N ALA A 6 -6.97 -3.68 27.37
CA ALA A 6 -7.53 -2.92 28.48
C ALA A 6 -8.79 -2.15 28.03
N GLY A 7 -9.83 -2.11 28.87
CA GLY A 7 -11.10 -1.44 28.54
C GLY A 7 -10.95 0.03 28.11
N ALA A 8 -9.94 0.73 28.64
CA ALA A 8 -9.62 2.11 28.25
C ALA A 8 -9.20 2.26 26.78
N LEU A 9 -8.55 1.25 26.21
CA LEU A 9 -8.13 1.23 24.80
C LEU A 9 -9.25 0.76 23.87
N ASN A 10 -10.29 0.11 24.39
CA ASN A 10 -11.42 -0.40 23.60
C ASN A 10 -12.41 0.72 23.23
N GLN A 11 -11.91 1.74 22.55
CA GLN A 11 -12.68 2.89 22.07
C GLN A 11 -12.49 3.06 20.56
N PRO A 12 -13.53 3.53 19.84
CA PRO A 12 -13.39 3.90 18.43
C PRO A 12 -12.23 4.88 18.24
N GLY A 13 -11.42 4.64 17.21
CA GLY A 13 -10.25 5.48 16.90
C GLY A 13 -9.00 5.17 17.72
N LEU A 14 -9.13 4.53 18.89
CA LEU A 14 -7.99 3.99 19.64
C LEU A 14 -7.71 2.54 19.28
N ARG A 15 -8.72 1.69 19.23
CA ARG A 15 -8.59 0.29 18.82
C ARG A 15 -9.14 0.06 17.42
N LEU A 16 -8.37 -0.66 16.61
CA LEU A 16 -8.77 -1.09 15.27
C LEU A 16 -9.65 -2.34 15.34
N THR A 17 -10.75 -2.39 14.59
CA THR A 17 -11.57 -3.62 14.47
C THR A 17 -11.64 -4.14 13.04
N ALA A 18 -11.80 -5.46 12.87
CA ALA A 18 -12.01 -6.01 11.53
C ALA A 18 -13.34 -5.54 10.92
N GLY A 19 -14.37 -5.37 11.76
CA GLY A 19 -15.70 -4.91 11.33
C GLY A 19 -15.68 -3.52 10.72
N GLU A 20 -14.97 -2.56 11.32
CA GLU A 20 -14.87 -1.22 10.74
C GLU A 20 -14.14 -1.23 9.38
N LEU A 21 -13.09 -2.06 9.21
CA LEU A 21 -12.36 -2.15 7.94
C LEU A 21 -13.18 -2.82 6.83
N LEU A 22 -14.00 -3.82 7.20
CA LEU A 22 -14.94 -4.46 6.29
C LEU A 22 -16.07 -3.50 5.87
N ALA A 23 -16.51 -2.63 6.79
CA ALA A 23 -17.54 -1.62 6.51
C ALA A 23 -17.09 -0.54 5.50
N LEU A 24 -15.77 -0.38 5.29
CA LEU A 24 -15.21 0.52 4.26
C LEU A 24 -15.37 -0.01 2.83
N ARG A 25 -15.99 -1.17 2.64
CA ARG A 25 -16.31 -1.68 1.32
C ARG A 25 -17.15 -0.64 0.55
N PRO A 26 -16.69 -0.17 -0.63
CA PRO A 26 -17.49 0.73 -1.45
C PRO A 26 -18.82 0.07 -1.85
N LEU A 27 -19.92 0.80 -1.69
CA LEU A 27 -21.27 0.34 -2.06
C LEU A 27 -21.47 0.22 -3.57
N ALA A 28 -20.67 0.94 -4.36
CA ALA A 28 -20.64 0.85 -5.82
C ALA A 28 -19.20 0.62 -6.30
N PRO A 29 -18.97 -0.26 -7.29
CA PRO A 29 -17.66 -0.36 -7.90
C PRO A 29 -17.30 1.00 -8.50
N ALA A 30 -16.11 1.51 -8.19
CA ALA A 30 -15.60 2.71 -8.84
C ALA A 30 -15.69 2.51 -10.36
N ALA A 31 -16.41 3.42 -11.03
CA ALA A 31 -16.59 3.38 -12.47
C ALA A 31 -15.21 3.43 -13.16
N GLY A 32 -14.76 2.28 -13.65
CA GLY A 32 -13.50 2.14 -14.35
C GLY A 32 -12.70 0.93 -13.89
N ARG A 33 -12.78 -0.16 -14.66
CA ARG A 33 -11.70 -1.15 -14.68
C ARG A 33 -10.40 -0.40 -14.99
N HIS A 34 -9.49 -0.32 -14.03
CA HIS A 34 -8.17 0.26 -14.26
C HIS A 34 -7.45 -0.62 -15.27
N ARG A 35 -7.44 -0.18 -16.53
CA ARG A 35 -6.58 -0.76 -17.56
C ARG A 35 -5.14 -0.59 -17.09
N PRO A 36 -4.33 -1.65 -17.01
CA PRO A 36 -2.89 -1.47 -16.92
C PRO A 36 -2.47 -0.59 -18.09
N ALA A 37 -1.72 0.48 -17.83
CA ALA A 37 -1.25 1.34 -18.89
C ALA A 37 -0.44 0.47 -19.87
N THR A 38 -0.98 0.25 -21.06
CA THR A 38 -0.17 -0.12 -22.22
C THR A 38 0.94 0.92 -22.28
N ARG A 39 2.20 0.46 -22.30
CA ARG A 39 3.36 1.33 -22.48
C ARG A 39 3.08 2.32 -23.62
N ARG A 40 3.47 3.58 -23.40
CA ARG A 40 3.46 4.65 -24.43
C ARG A 40 4.08 4.12 -25.73
N PRO A 41 3.63 4.58 -26.91
CA PRO A 41 4.23 4.19 -28.18
C PRO A 41 5.72 4.54 -28.16
N GLY A 42 6.60 3.54 -28.36
CA GLY A 42 8.06 3.73 -28.45
C GLY A 42 8.93 2.88 -27.51
N ALA A 43 8.38 2.24 -26.48
CA ALA A 43 9.19 1.41 -25.57
C ALA A 43 9.03 -0.10 -25.86
N LEU A 44 9.97 -0.68 -26.60
CA LEU A 44 10.05 -2.13 -26.87
C LEU A 44 9.86 -2.95 -25.58
N PRO A 45 8.91 -3.90 -25.52
CA PRO A 45 8.91 -4.92 -24.50
C PRO A 45 10.05 -5.91 -24.80
N ALA A 46 10.96 -6.06 -23.85
CA ALA A 46 11.77 -7.26 -23.76
C ALA A 46 10.82 -8.44 -23.54
N ARG A 47 10.91 -9.45 -24.42
CA ARG A 47 10.17 -10.71 -24.29
C ARG A 47 10.58 -11.39 -22.99
N PHE A 48 9.69 -11.44 -22.01
CA PHE A 48 9.81 -12.36 -20.89
C PHE A 48 9.00 -13.64 -21.24
N PRO A 49 9.59 -14.83 -21.18
CA PRO A 49 8.83 -16.07 -21.32
C PRO A 49 7.98 -16.29 -20.05
N GLY A 50 6.67 -16.52 -20.21
CA GLY A 50 5.86 -17.20 -19.17
C GLY A 50 4.66 -16.48 -18.55
N ALA A 51 4.08 -15.44 -19.16
CA ALA A 51 2.75 -14.94 -18.74
C ALA A 51 1.65 -15.51 -19.64
N GLY A 52 0.55 -15.98 -19.05
CA GLY A 52 -0.65 -16.38 -19.77
C GLY A 52 -1.08 -15.26 -20.73
N MET A 53 -1.27 -15.60 -22.00
CA MET A 53 -1.72 -14.65 -23.02
C MET A 53 -3.13 -15.06 -23.41
N ASP A 54 -4.14 -14.44 -22.81
CA ASP A 54 -5.50 -14.59 -23.32
C ASP A 54 -5.69 -13.74 -24.59
N LEU A 55 -6.05 -14.42 -25.67
CA LEU A 55 -6.36 -13.86 -26.98
C LEU A 55 -7.69 -13.11 -26.89
N ARG A 56 -7.67 -11.77 -26.95
CA ARG A 56 -8.88 -10.96 -26.75
C ARG A 56 -9.67 -10.72 -28.04
N GLU A 57 -8.99 -10.27 -29.09
CA GLU A 57 -9.67 -9.76 -30.28
C GLU A 57 -8.74 -9.79 -31.50
N LEU A 58 -9.28 -10.31 -32.60
CA LEU A 58 -8.71 -10.21 -33.94
C LEU A 58 -9.38 -9.02 -34.63
N ARG A 59 -8.59 -8.03 -35.01
CA ARG A 59 -9.08 -6.88 -35.79
C ARG A 59 -8.26 -6.67 -37.04
N ALA A 60 -8.84 -6.03 -38.05
CA ALA A 60 -8.09 -5.57 -39.21
C ALA A 60 -6.97 -4.60 -38.80
N TRP A 61 -5.83 -4.72 -39.48
CA TRP A 61 -4.69 -3.84 -39.35
C TRP A 61 -5.07 -2.42 -39.80
N VAL A 62 -4.56 -1.44 -39.09
CA VAL A 62 -4.65 -0.02 -39.45
C VAL A 62 -3.24 0.57 -39.42
N GLU A 63 -3.03 1.59 -40.24
CA GLU A 63 -1.76 2.30 -40.31
C GLU A 63 -1.33 2.84 -38.94
N GLY A 64 -0.11 2.50 -38.53
CA GLY A 64 0.42 2.75 -37.18
C GLY A 64 0.47 1.51 -36.27
N ASP A 65 -0.15 0.39 -36.67
CA ASP A 65 -0.05 -0.87 -35.93
C ASP A 65 1.31 -1.57 -36.13
N ASP A 66 1.82 -2.20 -35.05
CA ASP A 66 3.07 -2.97 -35.08
C ASP A 66 2.90 -4.24 -35.96
N PRO A 67 3.60 -4.36 -37.10
CA PRO A 67 3.47 -5.50 -38.02
C PRO A 67 3.90 -6.83 -37.39
N ARG A 68 4.65 -6.82 -36.28
CA ARG A 68 5.03 -8.05 -35.57
C ARG A 68 3.86 -8.71 -34.84
N ARG A 69 2.73 -8.01 -34.71
CA ARG A 69 1.51 -8.53 -34.08
C ARG A 69 0.51 -9.09 -35.09
N ILE A 70 0.90 -9.19 -36.37
CA ILE A 70 0.06 -9.78 -37.41
C ILE A 70 -0.18 -11.27 -37.12
N ASP A 71 -1.44 -11.68 -37.21
CA ASP A 71 -1.86 -13.07 -37.15
C ASP A 71 -1.83 -13.69 -38.56
N PRO A 72 -0.85 -14.55 -38.88
CA PRO A 72 -0.75 -15.13 -40.21
C PRO A 72 -1.92 -16.06 -40.53
N SER A 73 -2.54 -16.70 -39.54
CA SER A 73 -3.64 -17.66 -39.75
C SER A 73 -4.99 -16.98 -40.00
N ALA A 74 -5.26 -15.85 -39.34
CA ALA A 74 -6.45 -15.04 -39.61
C ALA A 74 -6.28 -14.25 -40.92
N THR A 75 -5.07 -13.75 -41.19
CA THR A 75 -4.74 -13.07 -42.45
C THR A 75 -4.88 -14.00 -43.65
N ALA A 76 -4.39 -15.25 -43.55
CA ALA A 76 -4.54 -16.24 -44.62
C ALA A 76 -5.99 -16.60 -44.93
N ARG A 77 -6.89 -16.58 -43.93
CA ARG A 77 -8.31 -16.90 -44.11
C ARG A 77 -9.14 -15.75 -44.69
N THR A 78 -8.78 -14.52 -44.38
CA THR A 78 -9.59 -13.33 -44.69
C THR A 78 -9.03 -12.50 -45.84
N GLY A 79 -7.76 -12.71 -46.21
CA GLY A 79 -7.05 -11.90 -47.21
C GLY A 79 -6.68 -10.50 -46.73
N ILE A 80 -7.04 -10.13 -45.50
CA ILE A 80 -6.79 -8.81 -44.89
C ILE A 80 -5.83 -9.00 -43.71
N PRO A 81 -4.77 -8.19 -43.55
CA PRO A 81 -3.89 -8.30 -42.38
C PRO A 81 -4.69 -8.10 -41.09
N HIS A 82 -4.64 -9.09 -40.20
CA HIS A 82 -5.28 -9.02 -38.88
C HIS A 82 -4.23 -8.86 -37.79
N ILE A 83 -4.46 -7.96 -36.84
CA ILE A 83 -3.64 -7.80 -35.65
C ILE A 83 -4.21 -8.64 -34.51
N ARG A 84 -3.36 -9.46 -33.90
CA ARG A 84 -3.63 -10.19 -32.67
C ARG A 84 -3.44 -9.25 -31.48
N SER A 85 -4.53 -8.86 -30.81
CA SER A 85 -4.44 -8.13 -29.55
C SER A 85 -4.28 -9.12 -28.39
N PHE A 86 -3.16 -9.01 -27.68
CA PHE A 86 -2.86 -9.80 -26.49
C PHE A 86 -3.19 -8.98 -25.24
N HIS A 87 -3.87 -9.59 -24.26
CA HIS A 87 -3.75 -9.12 -22.88
C HIS A 87 -2.46 -9.72 -22.31
N GLU A 88 -1.64 -8.89 -21.68
CA GLU A 88 -0.64 -9.41 -20.74
C GLU A 88 -1.46 -9.76 -19.50
N ASP A 89 -1.64 -11.06 -19.17
CA ASP A 89 -2.15 -11.44 -17.86
C ASP A 89 -1.13 -10.98 -16.83
N ARG A 90 -1.32 -9.75 -16.39
CA ARG A 90 -0.63 -9.23 -15.23
C ARG A 90 -1.57 -9.44 -14.08
N ASP A 91 -1.20 -10.35 -13.18
CA ASP A 91 -1.80 -10.42 -11.85
C ASP A 91 -1.77 -9.01 -11.24
N ASP A 92 -2.92 -8.33 -11.17
CA ASP A 92 -3.06 -7.02 -10.52
C ASP A 92 -2.90 -7.21 -9.01
N THR A 93 -1.66 -7.39 -8.58
CA THR A 93 -1.32 -7.65 -7.19
C THR A 93 -1.05 -6.33 -6.48
N THR A 94 -1.85 -6.08 -5.45
CA THR A 94 -1.72 -4.95 -4.55
C THR A 94 -1.25 -5.45 -3.19
N LEU A 95 -0.10 -4.97 -2.74
CA LEU A 95 0.44 -5.22 -1.41
C LEU A 95 0.11 -4.03 -0.51
N LEU A 96 -0.61 -4.30 0.57
CA LEU A 96 -0.89 -3.34 1.63
C LEU A 96 0.14 -3.51 2.75
N ILE A 97 0.77 -2.42 3.18
CA ILE A 97 1.77 -2.45 4.24
C ILE A 97 1.37 -1.45 5.32
N ALA A 98 0.93 -1.97 6.46
CA ALA A 98 0.58 -1.18 7.63
C ALA A 98 1.75 -1.09 8.60
N ASP A 99 2.09 0.13 9.00
CA ASP A 99 3.04 0.39 10.07
C ASP A 99 2.30 0.66 11.38
N PHE A 100 2.53 -0.19 12.39
CA PHE A 100 2.02 -0.07 13.75
C PHE A 100 3.16 0.02 14.78
N ARG A 101 4.31 0.59 14.38
CA ARG A 101 5.39 0.96 15.31
C ARG A 101 5.04 2.19 16.14
N GLY A 102 5.90 2.52 17.12
CA GLY A 102 5.69 3.64 18.04
C GLY A 102 5.21 4.95 17.41
N PRO A 103 5.82 5.44 16.31
CA PRO A 103 5.38 6.66 15.61
C PRO A 103 3.94 6.64 15.07
N MET A 104 3.31 5.47 15.02
CA MET A 104 1.94 5.26 14.51
C MET A 104 0.93 5.01 15.63
N LEU A 105 1.37 4.77 16.87
CA LEU A 105 0.52 4.44 18.02
C LEU A 105 0.15 5.66 18.87
N TRP A 106 0.01 6.83 18.24
CA TRP A 106 -0.45 8.07 18.87
C TRP A 106 -1.29 8.91 17.90
N GLY A 107 -1.98 9.91 18.44
CA GLY A 107 -2.71 10.94 17.69
C GLY A 107 -3.27 12.02 18.62
N THR A 108 -3.40 13.26 18.13
CA THR A 108 -4.04 14.38 18.87
C THR A 108 -5.49 14.62 18.45
N GLY A 109 -5.93 13.97 17.37
CA GLY A 109 -7.32 13.98 16.91
C GLY A 109 -8.19 12.92 17.61
N ASP A 110 -9.20 12.45 16.88
CA ASP A 110 -10.13 11.40 17.34
C ASP A 110 -9.59 9.98 17.19
N THR A 111 -8.48 9.82 16.45
CA THR A 111 -7.98 8.53 15.98
C THR A 111 -6.47 8.47 16.00
N LEU A 112 -5.92 7.30 16.32
CA LEU A 112 -4.49 7.03 16.18
C LEU A 112 -4.09 7.00 14.69
N ARG A 113 -2.84 7.39 14.38
CA ARG A 113 -2.30 7.26 13.01
C ARG A 113 -2.40 5.84 12.46
N SER A 114 -2.11 4.84 13.29
CA SER A 114 -2.22 3.41 12.95
C SER A 114 -3.63 3.02 12.49
N VAL A 115 -4.67 3.50 13.18
CA VAL A 115 -6.06 3.26 12.81
C VAL A 115 -6.38 3.94 11.48
N ARG A 116 -5.97 5.20 11.28
CA ARG A 116 -6.12 5.92 10.01
C ARG A 116 -5.39 5.22 8.86
N ALA A 117 -4.17 4.76 9.10
CA ALA A 117 -3.36 3.99 8.16
C ALA A 117 -4.09 2.72 7.69
N ALA A 118 -4.61 1.95 8.65
CA ALA A 118 -5.32 0.71 8.35
C ALA A 118 -6.62 0.95 7.59
N ARG A 119 -7.37 2.01 7.93
CA ARG A 119 -8.58 2.41 7.18
C ARG A 119 -8.25 2.81 5.74
N HIS A 120 -7.21 3.63 5.55
CA HIS A 120 -6.71 4.01 4.23
C HIS A 120 -6.32 2.78 3.40
N LEU A 121 -5.52 1.88 3.97
CA LEU A 121 -5.11 0.64 3.31
C LEU A 121 -6.28 -0.29 3.00
N ALA A 122 -7.27 -0.41 3.89
CA ALA A 122 -8.46 -1.22 3.65
C ALA A 122 -9.28 -0.67 2.48
N ALA A 123 -9.43 0.66 2.37
CA ALA A 123 -10.08 1.29 1.22
C ALA A 123 -9.34 0.97 -0.10
N ILE A 124 -8.01 1.05 -0.10
CA ILE A 124 -7.17 0.65 -1.26
C ILE A 124 -7.34 -0.84 -1.58
N GLY A 125 -7.36 -1.70 -0.55
CA GLY A 125 -7.58 -3.13 -0.68
C GLY A 125 -8.91 -3.44 -1.36
N TRP A 126 -9.99 -2.82 -0.89
CA TRP A 126 -11.30 -2.96 -1.51
C TRP A 126 -11.32 -2.47 -2.96
N GLN A 127 -10.67 -1.35 -3.26
CA GLN A 127 -10.54 -0.88 -4.65
C GLN A 127 -9.78 -1.90 -5.52
N ALA A 128 -8.74 -2.55 -4.99
CA ALA A 128 -8.03 -3.61 -5.70
C ALA A 128 -8.91 -4.84 -5.93
N THR A 129 -9.66 -5.27 -4.93
CA THR A 129 -10.64 -6.36 -5.06
C THR A 129 -11.72 -6.05 -6.10
N MET A 130 -12.24 -4.82 -6.16
CA MET A 130 -13.23 -4.40 -7.16
C MET A 130 -12.68 -4.38 -8.59
N ARG A 131 -11.37 -4.28 -8.76
CA ARG A 131 -10.71 -4.45 -10.07
C ARG A 131 -10.48 -5.90 -10.46
N GLY A 132 -10.81 -6.87 -9.58
CA GLY A 132 -10.47 -8.28 -9.76
C GLY A 132 -9.01 -8.60 -9.45
N GLY A 133 -8.32 -7.72 -8.72
CA GLY A 133 -6.91 -7.88 -8.36
C GLY A 133 -6.70 -8.77 -7.13
N ASN A 134 -5.46 -9.25 -6.99
CA ASN A 134 -4.98 -9.93 -5.80
C ASN A 134 -4.60 -8.91 -4.72
N VAL A 135 -4.92 -9.19 -3.46
CA VAL A 135 -4.52 -8.37 -2.31
C VAL A 135 -3.64 -9.20 -1.39
N ALA A 136 -2.42 -8.73 -1.12
CA ALA A 136 -1.54 -9.24 -0.08
C ALA A 136 -1.41 -8.18 1.03
N ALA A 137 -0.99 -8.59 2.22
CA ALA A 137 -0.80 -7.65 3.31
C ALA A 137 0.44 -7.97 4.15
N LEU A 138 1.08 -6.91 4.66
CA LEU A 138 2.16 -6.95 5.63
C LEU A 138 1.87 -5.98 6.76
N VAL A 139 2.22 -6.37 7.98
CA VAL A 139 2.18 -5.49 9.14
C VAL A 139 3.56 -5.42 9.76
N LEU A 140 4.00 -4.21 10.04
CA LEU A 140 5.21 -3.91 10.79
C LEU A 140 4.84 -3.44 12.18
N THR A 141 5.35 -4.13 13.20
CA THR A 141 5.23 -3.72 14.60
C THR A 141 6.61 -3.71 15.25
N GLU A 142 6.73 -3.13 16.44
CA GLU A 142 7.94 -3.29 17.26
C GLU A 142 8.20 -4.76 17.63
N ALA A 143 7.22 -5.65 17.52
CA ALA A 143 7.40 -7.08 17.78
C ALA A 143 7.84 -7.88 16.55
N GLY A 144 7.80 -7.29 15.35
CA GLY A 144 8.22 -7.93 14.11
C GLY A 144 7.24 -7.78 12.95
N LEU A 145 7.25 -8.78 12.07
CA LEU A 145 6.51 -8.76 10.80
C LEU A 145 5.46 -9.86 10.74
N ALA A 146 4.22 -9.48 10.45
CA ALA A 146 3.16 -10.40 10.04
C ALA A 146 2.92 -10.28 8.53
N SER A 147 2.53 -11.39 7.89
CA SER A 147 2.30 -11.43 6.45
C SER A 147 1.12 -12.30 6.07
N LEU A 148 0.32 -11.81 5.12
CA LEU A 148 -0.74 -12.55 4.47
C LEU A 148 -0.45 -12.60 2.96
N SER A 149 -0.34 -13.82 2.42
CA SER A 149 -0.15 -14.06 1.00
C SER A 149 -1.29 -13.49 0.15
N ALA A 150 -0.98 -13.22 -1.12
CA ALA A 150 -1.93 -12.67 -2.06
C ALA A 150 -3.14 -13.61 -2.26
N GLY A 151 -4.34 -13.04 -2.21
CA GLY A 151 -5.59 -13.74 -2.49
C GLY A 151 -6.61 -12.78 -3.09
N GLN A 152 -7.82 -13.25 -3.41
CA GLN A 152 -8.86 -12.45 -4.06
C GLN A 152 -10.17 -12.41 -3.28
N GLY A 153 -10.99 -11.42 -3.61
CA GLY A 153 -12.38 -11.33 -3.17
C GLY A 153 -12.58 -10.94 -1.70
N ASP A 154 -13.84 -10.96 -1.29
CA ASP A 154 -14.27 -10.53 0.05
C ASP A 154 -13.65 -11.38 1.17
N ARG A 155 -13.45 -12.69 0.92
CA ARG A 155 -12.78 -13.58 1.88
C ARG A 155 -11.35 -13.14 2.16
N GLN A 156 -10.62 -12.70 1.12
CA GLN A 156 -9.27 -12.17 1.31
C GLN A 156 -9.30 -10.88 2.11
N MET A 157 -10.22 -9.96 1.80
CA MET A 157 -10.35 -8.71 2.55
C MET A 157 -10.75 -8.93 4.01
N ALA A 158 -11.55 -9.96 4.31
CA ALA A 158 -11.83 -10.37 5.69
C ALA A 158 -10.57 -10.87 6.41
N ALA A 159 -9.73 -11.67 5.75
CA ALA A 159 -8.45 -12.10 6.31
C ALA A 159 -7.48 -10.93 6.54
N VAL A 160 -7.41 -9.98 5.59
CA VAL A 160 -6.63 -8.74 5.73
C VAL A 160 -7.13 -7.93 6.93
N ALA A 161 -8.45 -7.70 7.04
CA ALA A 161 -9.04 -6.94 8.13
C ALA A 161 -8.79 -7.58 9.50
N GLN A 162 -8.91 -8.91 9.58
CA GLN A 162 -8.60 -9.66 10.80
C GLN A 162 -7.13 -9.57 11.19
N MET A 163 -6.21 -9.71 10.21
CA MET A 163 -4.78 -9.56 10.46
C MET A 163 -4.44 -8.14 10.93
N LEU A 164 -4.95 -7.11 10.27
CA LEU A 164 -4.70 -5.72 10.66
C LEU A 164 -5.21 -5.45 12.08
N ALA A 165 -6.44 -5.83 12.40
CA ALA A 165 -6.98 -5.65 13.76
C ALA A 165 -6.20 -6.44 14.81
N GLY A 166 -5.86 -7.71 14.53
CA GLY A 166 -5.10 -8.55 15.47
C GLY A 166 -3.69 -8.04 15.74
N GLU A 167 -2.96 -7.63 14.71
CA GLU A 167 -1.61 -7.07 14.88
C GLU A 167 -1.62 -5.69 15.52
N HIS A 168 -2.67 -4.90 15.28
CA HIS A 168 -2.88 -3.62 15.98
C HIS A 168 -3.13 -3.84 17.48
N ASP A 169 -3.98 -4.81 17.82
CA ASP A 169 -4.25 -5.21 19.20
C ASP A 169 -2.96 -5.65 19.94
N LEU A 170 -2.09 -6.39 19.25
CA LEU A 170 -0.76 -6.77 19.74
C LEU A 170 0.17 -5.57 19.91
N ALA A 171 0.17 -4.64 18.96
CA ALA A 171 1.03 -3.45 19.01
C ALA A 171 0.64 -2.51 20.17
N LEU A 172 -0.65 -2.38 20.48
CA LEU A 172 -1.12 -1.57 21.61
C LEU A 172 -0.73 -2.14 22.97
N THR A 173 -0.62 -3.47 23.08
CA THR A 173 -0.43 -4.15 24.37
C THR A 173 1.02 -4.55 24.65
N ARG A 174 1.88 -4.62 23.62
CA ARG A 174 3.29 -4.97 23.75
C ARG A 174 4.17 -3.72 23.62
N HIS A 175 4.85 -3.37 24.71
CA HIS A 175 5.62 -2.12 24.77
C HIS A 175 7.10 -2.23 24.38
N ARG A 176 7.63 -3.43 24.12
CA ARG A 176 8.98 -3.60 23.57
C ARG A 176 9.27 -5.04 23.19
N SER A 177 9.82 -5.20 21.99
CA SER A 177 10.61 -6.35 21.58
C SER A 177 11.57 -5.84 20.50
N GLU A 178 12.69 -6.51 20.27
CA GLU A 178 13.59 -6.15 19.16
C GLU A 178 12.95 -6.62 17.84
N GLY A 179 12.06 -5.80 17.30
CA GLY A 179 11.36 -6.04 16.04
C GLY A 179 12.19 -5.68 14.81
N GLY A 180 11.96 -6.38 13.70
CA GLY A 180 12.65 -6.12 12.43
C GLY A 180 12.25 -4.77 11.81
N GLY A 181 13.20 -4.05 11.21
CA GLY A 181 12.97 -2.76 10.55
C GLY A 181 12.42 -2.84 9.12
N LEU A 182 12.35 -1.67 8.45
CA LEU A 182 11.85 -1.58 7.07
C LEU A 182 12.72 -2.34 6.07
N ALA A 183 14.02 -2.54 6.35
CA ALA A 183 14.86 -3.42 5.53
C ALA A 183 14.35 -4.88 5.49
N ALA A 184 13.99 -5.44 6.66
CA ALA A 184 13.43 -6.79 6.75
C ALA A 184 12.05 -6.86 6.07
N LEU A 185 11.25 -5.80 6.24
CA LEU A 185 9.97 -5.63 5.57
C LEU A 185 10.11 -5.63 4.05
N ALA A 186 11.03 -4.84 3.50
CA ALA A 186 11.28 -4.75 2.06
C ALA A 186 11.73 -6.11 1.49
N GLY A 187 12.57 -6.83 2.22
CA GLY A 187 12.96 -8.19 1.88
C GLY A 187 11.77 -9.16 1.87
N ARG A 188 10.87 -9.07 2.85
CA ARG A 188 9.65 -9.89 2.91
C ARG A 188 8.68 -9.52 1.78
N ALA A 189 8.43 -8.24 1.56
CA ALA A 189 7.58 -7.72 0.48
C ALA A 189 8.06 -8.20 -0.90
N ALA A 190 9.38 -8.18 -1.14
CA ALA A 190 9.95 -8.63 -2.40
C ALA A 190 9.73 -10.12 -2.68
N ARG A 191 9.57 -10.96 -1.64
CA ARG A 191 9.22 -12.39 -1.77
C ARG A 191 7.72 -12.63 -1.81
N LEU A 192 6.93 -11.76 -1.18
CA LEU A 192 5.49 -11.92 -1.04
C LEU A 192 4.73 -11.58 -2.33
N VAL A 193 5.20 -10.59 -3.10
CA VAL A 193 4.53 -10.15 -4.33
C VAL A 193 5.45 -10.08 -5.54
N PRO A 194 4.96 -10.42 -6.75
CA PRO A 194 5.77 -10.46 -7.96
C PRO A 194 6.23 -9.06 -8.40
N PRO A 195 7.22 -8.96 -9.31
CA PRO A 195 7.51 -7.73 -10.05
C PRO A 195 6.25 -7.17 -10.75
N GLY A 196 6.14 -5.85 -10.82
CA GLY A 196 4.97 -5.16 -11.39
C GLY A 196 3.84 -4.88 -10.41
N SER A 197 3.88 -5.46 -9.21
CA SER A 197 2.89 -5.22 -8.15
C SER A 197 2.86 -3.76 -7.70
N ARG A 198 1.70 -3.31 -7.21
CA ARG A 198 1.56 -2.03 -6.50
C ARG A 198 1.76 -2.27 -5.02
N ILE A 199 2.58 -1.44 -4.37
CA ILE A 199 2.85 -1.51 -2.94
C ILE A 199 2.40 -0.21 -2.32
N HIS A 200 1.53 -0.29 -1.32
CA HIS A 200 1.07 0.84 -0.53
C HIS A 200 1.61 0.70 0.89
N LEU A 201 2.52 1.61 1.26
CA LEU A 201 3.09 1.70 2.60
C LEU A 201 2.46 2.88 3.32
N ALA A 202 1.66 2.61 4.36
CA ALA A 202 1.13 3.65 5.23
C ALA A 202 1.97 3.74 6.51
N THR A 203 2.64 4.88 6.70
CA THR A 203 3.58 5.12 7.82
C THR A 203 3.63 6.60 8.17
N ALA A 204 4.29 6.94 9.27
CA ALA A 204 4.57 8.31 9.66
C ALA A 204 5.89 8.77 9.02
N PRO A 205 6.11 10.08 8.85
CA PRO A 205 7.40 10.61 8.37
C PRO A 205 8.60 10.12 9.19
N GLN A 206 8.44 9.99 10.51
CA GLN A 206 9.48 9.50 11.42
C GLN A 206 9.68 7.98 11.35
N GLY A 207 8.80 7.26 10.67
CA GLY A 207 8.87 5.80 10.51
C GLY A 207 9.93 5.35 9.51
N ILE A 208 10.43 6.24 8.65
CA ILE A 208 11.39 5.89 7.60
C ILE A 208 12.76 6.45 7.97
N ALA A 209 13.68 5.58 8.42
CA ALA A 209 15.04 6.01 8.70
C ALA A 209 15.84 6.15 7.39
N PRO A 210 16.89 7.00 7.35
CA PRO A 210 17.76 7.12 6.18
C PRO A 210 18.34 5.78 5.70
N ASP A 211 18.67 4.89 6.63
CA ASP A 211 19.26 3.58 6.32
C ASP A 211 18.29 2.63 5.60
N ASP A 212 16.98 2.83 5.78
CA ASP A 212 15.94 2.02 5.15
C ASP A 212 15.74 2.34 3.66
N LEU A 213 16.18 3.54 3.22
CA LEU A 213 15.97 4.03 1.86
C LEU A 213 16.57 3.11 0.81
N SER A 214 17.73 2.50 1.10
CA SER A 214 18.39 1.58 0.18
C SER A 214 17.55 0.32 -0.09
N ALA A 215 16.88 -0.21 0.94
CA ALA A 215 16.03 -1.38 0.85
C ALA A 215 14.70 -1.06 0.13
N LEU A 216 14.11 0.10 0.44
CA LEU A 216 12.91 0.59 -0.25
C LEU A 216 13.18 0.91 -1.72
N ALA A 217 14.33 1.51 -2.06
CA ALA A 217 14.75 1.76 -3.44
C ALA A 217 14.85 0.45 -4.23
N ARG A 218 15.47 -0.59 -3.65
CA ARG A 218 15.54 -1.92 -4.27
C ARG A 218 14.16 -2.51 -4.53
N LEU A 219 13.21 -2.30 -3.61
CA LEU A 219 11.83 -2.75 -3.75
C LEU A 219 11.11 -1.99 -4.89
N ALA A 220 11.29 -0.67 -4.95
CA ALA A 220 10.67 0.23 -5.94
C ALA A 220 11.19 0.02 -7.38
N ARG A 221 12.41 -0.50 -7.58
CA ARG A 221 12.97 -0.73 -8.93
C ARG A 221 12.11 -1.59 -9.86
N ARG A 222 11.35 -2.55 -9.30
CA ARG A 222 10.54 -3.50 -10.07
C ARG A 222 9.05 -3.43 -9.74
N ARG A 223 8.63 -2.50 -8.88
CA ARG A 223 7.28 -2.43 -8.31
C ARG A 223 6.91 -0.97 -8.13
N ARG A 224 5.63 -0.64 -8.20
CA ARG A 224 5.19 0.73 -7.94
C ARG A 224 5.04 0.91 -6.43
N LEU A 225 5.95 1.64 -5.80
CA LEU A 225 5.88 1.97 -4.37
C LEU A 225 5.14 3.29 -4.19
N ILE A 226 4.05 3.25 -3.43
CA ILE A 226 3.30 4.41 -2.95
C ILE A 226 3.49 4.47 -1.44
N VAL A 227 3.99 5.60 -0.93
CA VAL A 227 4.13 5.87 0.51
C VAL A 227 3.07 6.88 0.90
N SER A 228 2.14 6.44 1.74
CA SER A 228 1.08 7.25 2.32
C SER A 228 1.54 7.74 3.69
N LEU A 229 1.96 9.00 3.77
CA LEU A 229 2.38 9.63 5.02
C LEU A 229 1.15 10.01 5.85
N ILE A 230 0.98 9.36 6.99
CA ILE A 230 -0.13 9.60 7.91
C ILE A 230 0.28 10.73 8.87
N LEU A 231 -0.30 11.90 8.66
CA LEU A 231 0.03 13.11 9.43
C LEU A 231 -1.01 13.37 10.51
N ASP A 232 -0.56 13.81 11.67
CA ASP A 232 -1.44 14.22 12.77
C ASP A 232 -1.85 15.71 12.66
N PRO A 233 -3.04 16.13 13.12
CA PRO A 233 -3.42 17.54 13.15
C PRO A 233 -2.36 18.44 13.79
N ALA A 234 -1.70 17.99 14.87
CA ALA A 234 -0.67 18.76 15.54
C ALA A 234 0.62 18.93 14.72
N GLU A 235 0.86 18.08 13.71
CA GLU A 235 1.98 18.25 12.78
C GLU A 235 1.63 19.18 11.62
N VAL A 236 0.37 19.23 11.19
CA VAL A 236 -0.05 20.04 10.03
C VAL A 236 -0.42 21.46 10.45
N ALA A 237 -1.20 21.59 11.52
CA ALA A 237 -1.73 22.85 12.02
C ALA A 237 -1.65 22.87 13.55
N PRO A 238 -0.44 22.98 14.13
CA PRO A 238 -0.27 23.04 15.58
C PRO A 238 -1.01 24.23 16.17
N VAL A 239 -1.54 24.06 17.38
CA VAL A 239 -2.15 25.16 18.12
C VAL A 239 -1.11 26.26 18.38
N PRO A 240 -1.44 27.55 18.16
CA PRO A 240 -0.47 28.66 18.27
C PRO A 240 -0.25 29.09 19.73
N ARG A 241 -0.21 28.14 20.67
CA ARG A 241 0.06 28.38 22.09
C ARG A 241 1.09 27.39 22.61
N ALA A 242 1.80 27.79 23.67
CA ALA A 242 2.68 26.86 24.36
C ALA A 242 1.84 25.74 25.01
N LEU A 243 2.29 24.50 24.82
CA LEU A 243 1.73 23.31 25.43
C LEU A 243 2.73 22.78 26.45
N ALA A 244 2.18 22.23 27.54
CA ALA A 244 2.96 21.38 28.42
C ALA A 244 3.16 20.03 27.72
N VAL A 245 4.40 19.69 27.42
CA VAL A 245 4.81 18.38 26.92
C VAL A 245 5.40 17.62 28.09
N THR A 246 4.91 16.41 28.33
CA THR A 246 5.40 15.55 29.41
C THR A 246 5.67 14.15 28.89
N ASP A 247 6.72 13.53 29.42
CA ASP A 247 7.02 12.10 29.24
C ASP A 247 6.48 11.26 30.41
N GLY A 248 5.71 11.86 31.32
CA GLY A 248 5.21 11.26 32.56
C GLY A 248 6.13 11.44 33.77
N ALA A 249 7.38 11.88 33.59
CA ALA A 249 8.34 12.13 34.67
C ALA A 249 8.76 13.61 34.76
N ALA A 250 8.99 14.24 33.61
CA ALA A 250 9.29 15.64 33.47
C ALA A 250 8.23 16.34 32.62
N PHE A 251 8.14 17.66 32.75
CA PHE A 251 7.36 18.47 31.81
C PHE A 251 8.18 19.66 31.33
N LEU A 252 7.95 20.05 30.08
CA LEU A 252 8.51 21.25 29.47
C LEU A 252 7.40 22.03 28.77
N MET A 253 7.51 23.36 28.78
CA MET A 253 6.62 24.20 28.00
C MET A 253 7.26 24.42 26.62
N GLY A 254 6.55 24.04 25.57
CA GLY A 254 7.03 24.16 24.19
C GLY A 254 5.94 24.62 23.25
N ARG A 255 6.31 25.29 22.16
CA ARG A 255 5.41 25.55 21.04
C ARG A 255 5.67 24.52 19.96
N LEU A 256 4.61 23.85 19.50
CA LEU A 256 4.70 22.95 18.37
C LEU A 256 4.86 23.78 17.08
N GLN A 257 5.68 23.29 16.17
CA GLN A 257 5.84 23.84 14.84
C GLN A 257 5.27 22.88 13.81
N ALA A 258 4.74 23.42 12.72
CA ALA A 258 4.28 22.60 11.62
C ALA A 258 5.47 21.81 11.07
N LEU A 259 5.23 20.54 10.76
CA LEU A 259 6.25 19.63 10.28
C LEU A 259 6.66 20.03 8.86
N ASP A 260 7.93 20.36 8.65
CA ASP A 260 8.48 20.54 7.31
C ASP A 260 8.77 19.18 6.68
N LEU A 261 7.97 18.82 5.68
CA LEU A 261 8.09 17.56 4.94
C LEU A 261 9.00 17.67 3.71
N GLY A 262 9.52 18.86 3.35
CA GLY A 262 10.22 19.07 2.09
C GLY A 262 11.39 18.10 1.88
N ALA A 263 12.25 17.96 2.89
CA ALA A 263 13.37 17.02 2.85
C ALA A 263 12.89 15.55 2.77
N GLU A 264 11.84 15.19 3.50
CA GLU A 264 11.34 13.80 3.52
C GLU A 264 10.72 13.40 2.18
N LEU A 265 9.88 14.27 1.61
CA LEU A 265 9.29 14.07 0.28
C LEU A 265 10.36 13.95 -0.80
N ALA A 266 11.40 14.78 -0.74
CA ALA A 266 12.53 14.71 -1.66
C ALA A 266 13.29 13.37 -1.54
N ARG A 267 13.57 12.90 -0.32
CA ARG A 267 14.24 11.60 -0.08
C ARG A 267 13.44 10.43 -0.65
N LEU A 268 12.13 10.39 -0.41
CA LEU A 268 11.26 9.32 -0.89
C LEU A 268 11.07 9.37 -2.41
N THR A 269 10.96 10.56 -2.99
CA THR A 269 10.86 10.71 -4.45
C THR A 269 12.16 10.28 -5.14
N ALA A 270 13.32 10.55 -4.53
CA ALA A 270 14.63 10.16 -5.07
C ALA A 270 14.81 8.64 -5.20
N ILE A 271 14.13 7.84 -4.37
CA ILE A 271 14.13 6.37 -4.48
C ILE A 271 13.07 5.83 -5.45
N GLY A 272 12.35 6.71 -6.15
CA GLY A 272 11.30 6.36 -7.11
C GLY A 272 9.95 6.01 -6.47
N ALA A 273 9.75 6.35 -5.20
CA ALA A 273 8.45 6.22 -4.57
C ALA A 273 7.53 7.37 -4.99
N GLN A 274 6.24 7.06 -5.14
CA GLN A 274 5.19 8.08 -5.16
C GLN A 274 4.80 8.36 -3.72
N VAL A 275 4.70 9.64 -3.35
CA VAL A 275 4.36 10.02 -1.98
C VAL A 275 3.04 10.76 -1.98
N GLU A 276 2.16 10.37 -1.07
CA GLU A 276 0.91 11.05 -0.80
C GLU A 276 0.81 11.34 0.69
N GLN A 277 0.14 12.45 1.04
CA GLN A 277 -0.16 12.78 2.41
C GLN A 277 -1.62 12.38 2.67
N VAL A 278 -1.86 11.67 3.76
CA VAL A 278 -3.20 11.30 4.19
C VAL A 278 -3.59 12.25 5.32
N PRO A 279 -4.43 13.27 5.06
CA PRO A 279 -4.88 14.20 6.08
C PRO A 279 -5.78 13.51 7.11
N SER A 280 -6.08 14.23 8.19
CA SER A 280 -7.01 13.79 9.23
C SER A 280 -8.45 13.85 8.74
#